data_AF-A0AAN7VHB6-F1
#
_entry.id   AF-A0AAN7VHB6-F1
#
_cell.length_a   1.000
_cell.length_b   1.000
_cell.length_c   1.000
_cell.angle_alpha   90.00
_cell.angle_beta   90.00
_cell.angle_gamma   90.00
#
_symmetry.space_group_name_H-M   'P 1'
#
loop_
_entity.id
_entity.type
_entity.pdbx_description
1 polymer ?
#
loop_
_entity_poly.entity_id
_entity_poly.type
_entity_poly.pdbx_seq_one_letter_code
_entity_poly.pdbx_strand_id
1 'polypeptide(L)'
;MAIRKLCPELQEVAEKELFETPERVKDDLNHLREWLSKQPHLKVRSDDQSLITFLRGCKFSLQRAQEKLDYFYTSRTLLTEFFSKRDPYDPDIQEVLKYGATLPLLNTASPGGPRILLIRTGNLNPDKVPYHLFQKVHFMIMDILMQEDDNCVVSGFEIWSLAKNVTIRYAAQWTPAVMKRINSVMEKGYPLRIKNVYTTHCPSILESAYNLCKSLASDKIGKRKKVESYRNWFLQDEEYGTREDLRVGIPKTSDNLFGVEGTFRKLTVD
;
A
#
# COMPACT_ATOMS: atom_id res chain seq x y z
N MET A 1 -5.58 16.27 11.44
CA MET A 1 -5.86 17.10 10.27
C MET A 1 -7.35 17.06 10.01
N ALA A 2 -7.97 18.18 9.64
CA ALA A 2 -9.38 18.19 9.23
C ALA A 2 -9.55 17.43 7.90
N ILE A 3 -10.75 16.92 7.66
CA ILE A 3 -11.10 16.22 6.41
C ILE A 3 -11.00 17.21 5.25
N ARG A 4 -10.22 16.86 4.23
CA ARG A 4 -10.12 17.64 2.99
C ARG A 4 -11.44 17.60 2.24
N LYS A 5 -11.82 18.76 1.70
CA LYS A 5 -12.98 18.91 0.83
C LYS A 5 -12.70 18.22 -0.51
N LEU A 6 -13.59 17.31 -0.91
CA LEU A 6 -13.54 16.65 -2.22
C LEU A 6 -14.04 17.60 -3.32
N CYS A 7 -13.55 17.39 -4.56
CA CYS A 7 -14.18 18.02 -5.73
C CYS A 7 -15.56 17.38 -6.00
N PRO A 8 -16.45 18.03 -6.76
CA PRO A 8 -17.82 17.53 -6.98
C PRO A 8 -17.86 16.10 -7.51
N GLU A 9 -16.97 15.74 -8.43
CA GLU A 9 -16.93 14.40 -9.04
C GLU A 9 -16.48 13.33 -8.04
N LEU A 10 -15.51 13.66 -7.16
CA LEU A 10 -15.09 12.74 -6.11
C LEU A 10 -16.13 12.65 -4.99
N GLN A 11 -16.83 13.74 -4.68
CA GLN A 11 -17.93 13.74 -3.73
C GLN A 11 -19.05 12.81 -4.20
N GLU A 12 -19.40 12.87 -5.49
CA GLU A 12 -20.39 11.97 -6.10
C GLU A 12 -19.96 10.50 -6.01
N VAL A 13 -18.67 10.19 -6.27
CA VAL A 13 -18.13 8.83 -6.10
C VAL A 13 -18.18 8.40 -4.62
N ALA A 14 -17.81 9.29 -3.70
CA ALA A 14 -17.83 9.00 -2.26
C ALA A 14 -19.23 8.62 -1.79
N GLU A 15 -20.25 9.37 -2.20
CA GLU A 15 -21.65 9.12 -1.86
C GLU A 15 -22.17 7.84 -2.52
N LYS A 16 -22.01 7.70 -3.84
CA LYS A 16 -22.64 6.61 -4.61
C LYS A 16 -21.92 5.27 -4.48
N GLU A 17 -20.58 5.26 -4.41
CA GLU A 17 -19.80 4.02 -4.40
C GLU A 17 -19.28 3.62 -3.02
N LEU A 18 -19.08 4.59 -2.11
CA LEU A 18 -18.49 4.36 -0.78
C LEU A 18 -19.51 4.48 0.34
N PHE A 19 -20.72 4.96 0.03
CA PHE A 19 -21.77 5.21 1.01
C PHE A 19 -21.34 6.24 2.06
N GLU A 20 -20.52 7.21 1.68
CA GLU A 20 -20.14 8.36 2.50
C GLU A 20 -21.29 9.36 2.55
N THR A 21 -21.93 9.54 3.71
CA THR A 21 -22.94 10.58 3.90
C THR A 21 -22.55 11.51 5.05
N PRO A 22 -22.91 12.81 5.01
CA PRO A 22 -22.54 13.76 6.06
C PRO A 22 -22.97 13.33 7.46
N GLU A 23 -24.11 12.67 7.57
CA GLU A 23 -24.72 12.25 8.84
C GLU A 23 -23.87 11.18 9.53
N ARG A 24 -23.32 10.23 8.76
CA ARG A 24 -22.58 9.09 9.33
C ARG A 24 -21.10 9.36 9.57
N VAL A 25 -20.49 10.32 8.88
CA VAL A 25 -19.04 10.57 8.96
C VAL A 25 -18.61 10.83 10.39
N LYS A 26 -19.34 11.68 11.12
CA LYS A 26 -19.01 12.00 12.52
C LYS A 26 -19.12 10.78 13.43
N ASP A 27 -20.19 10.02 13.30
CA ASP A 27 -20.47 8.86 14.16
C ASP A 27 -19.49 7.71 13.90
N ASP A 28 -19.20 7.40 12.63
CA ASP A 28 -18.26 6.34 12.25
C ASP A 28 -16.82 6.67 12.68
N LEU A 29 -16.42 7.94 12.61
CA LEU A 29 -15.12 8.39 13.15
C LEU A 29 -15.03 8.20 14.66
N ASN A 30 -16.10 8.52 15.39
CA ASN A 30 -16.15 8.32 16.84
C ASN A 30 -16.11 6.84 17.21
N HIS A 31 -16.87 6.00 16.51
CA HIS A 31 -16.82 4.54 16.70
C HIS A 31 -15.41 3.98 16.49
N LEU A 32 -14.67 4.43 15.46
CA LEU A 32 -13.28 4.01 15.27
C LEU A 32 -12.37 4.46 16.41
N ARG A 33 -12.53 5.68 16.94
CA ARG A 33 -11.75 6.16 18.10
C ARG A 33 -12.04 5.38 19.37
N GLU A 34 -13.31 5.13 19.64
CA GLU A 34 -13.71 4.32 20.79
C GLU A 34 -13.15 2.90 20.69
N TRP A 35 -13.21 2.30 19.50
CA TRP A 35 -12.58 1.01 19.26
C TRP A 35 -11.06 1.06 19.48
N LEU A 36 -10.37 2.06 18.91
CA LEU A 36 -8.92 2.25 19.08
C LEU A 36 -8.53 2.42 20.56
N SER A 37 -9.34 3.12 21.36
CA SER A 37 -9.09 3.28 22.81
C SER A 37 -9.07 1.95 23.57
N LYS A 38 -9.71 0.91 23.02
CA LYS A 38 -9.76 -0.45 23.57
C LYS A 38 -8.66 -1.35 23.02
N GLN A 39 -7.80 -0.87 22.10
CA GLN A 39 -6.71 -1.62 21.49
C GLN A 39 -5.34 -1.13 22.00
N PRO A 40 -4.88 -1.57 23.20
CA PRO A 40 -3.64 -1.05 23.81
C PRO A 40 -2.37 -1.37 22.99
N HIS A 41 -2.42 -2.38 22.12
CA HIS A 41 -1.33 -2.73 21.21
C HIS A 41 -1.20 -1.79 20.01
N LEU A 42 -2.23 -1.00 19.68
CA LEU A 42 -2.24 -0.17 18.47
C LEU A 42 -1.81 1.27 18.78
N LYS A 43 -0.65 1.69 18.27
CA LYS A 43 -0.23 3.11 18.26
C LYS A 43 -0.50 3.71 16.88
N VAL A 44 -1.66 4.35 16.74
CA VAL A 44 -2.26 4.76 15.47
C VAL A 44 -2.31 6.26 15.30
N ARG A 45 -2.11 6.73 14.07
CA ARG A 45 -2.45 8.10 13.68
C ARG A 45 -3.98 8.23 13.55
N SER A 46 -4.63 8.82 14.55
CA SER A 46 -6.09 8.82 14.74
C SER A 46 -6.79 10.15 14.41
N ASP A 47 -6.17 10.99 13.60
CA ASP A 47 -6.78 12.24 13.14
C ASP A 47 -7.85 12.01 12.06
N ASP A 48 -8.80 12.95 11.90
CA ASP A 48 -9.97 12.75 11.04
C ASP A 48 -9.60 12.33 9.62
N GLN A 49 -8.60 12.97 9.01
CA GLN A 49 -8.18 12.64 7.64
C GLN A 49 -7.62 11.21 7.54
N SER A 50 -6.87 10.76 8.54
CA SER A 50 -6.31 9.40 8.54
C SER A 50 -7.43 8.37 8.69
N LEU A 51 -8.35 8.58 9.62
CA LEU A 51 -9.45 7.63 9.88
C LEU A 51 -10.47 7.58 8.73
N ILE A 52 -10.82 8.73 8.12
CA ILE A 52 -11.74 8.74 6.99
C ILE A 52 -11.16 8.02 5.77
N THR A 53 -9.84 8.03 5.57
CA THR A 53 -9.20 7.25 4.52
C THR A 53 -9.45 5.75 4.70
N PHE A 54 -9.40 5.22 5.93
CA PHE A 54 -9.75 3.82 6.20
C PHE A 54 -11.24 3.54 5.98
N LEU A 55 -12.13 4.44 6.42
CA LEU A 55 -13.57 4.31 6.16
C LEU A 55 -13.87 4.28 4.66
N ARG A 56 -13.34 5.22 3.88
CA ARG A 56 -13.48 5.30 2.41
C ARG A 56 -12.97 4.04 1.72
N GLY A 57 -11.77 3.57 2.08
CA GLY A 57 -11.19 2.34 1.54
C GLY A 57 -12.02 1.08 1.82
N CYS A 58 -12.79 1.11 2.91
CA CYS A 58 -13.67 0.02 3.36
C CYS A 58 -15.14 0.25 3.01
N LYS A 59 -15.49 1.24 2.17
CA LYS A 59 -16.87 1.62 1.83
C LYS A 59 -17.74 1.83 3.08
N PHE A 60 -17.15 2.49 4.07
CA PHE A 60 -17.72 2.76 5.38
C PHE A 60 -18.22 1.52 6.15
N SER A 61 -17.61 0.35 5.90
CA SER A 61 -17.77 -0.82 6.78
C SER A 61 -16.83 -0.68 7.98
N LEU A 62 -17.39 -0.43 9.17
CA LEU A 62 -16.63 -0.28 10.41
C LEU A 62 -15.76 -1.50 10.72
N GLN A 63 -16.32 -2.71 10.61
CA GLN A 63 -15.58 -3.95 10.85
C GLN A 63 -14.35 -4.06 9.93
N ARG A 64 -14.53 -3.85 8.63
CA ARG A 64 -13.41 -3.93 7.66
C ARG A 64 -12.38 -2.83 7.91
N ALA A 65 -12.81 -1.64 8.32
CA ALA A 65 -11.89 -0.55 8.66
C ALA A 65 -11.04 -0.90 9.90
N GLN A 66 -11.64 -1.49 10.94
CA GLN A 66 -10.94 -1.97 12.13
C GLN A 66 -9.92 -3.06 11.80
N GLU A 67 -10.34 -4.10 11.06
CA GLU A 67 -9.46 -5.20 10.62
C GLU A 67 -8.28 -4.66 9.80
N LYS A 68 -8.55 -3.73 8.89
CA LYS A 68 -7.55 -3.14 8.01
C LYS A 68 -6.59 -2.21 8.76
N LEU A 69 -7.08 -1.42 9.71
CA LEU A 69 -6.26 -0.62 10.63
C LEU A 69 -5.29 -1.53 11.41
N ASP A 70 -5.79 -2.57 12.07
CA ASP A 70 -4.94 -3.50 12.82
C ASP A 70 -3.87 -4.12 11.90
N TYR A 71 -4.28 -4.64 10.73
CA TYR A 71 -3.34 -5.26 9.79
C TYR A 71 -2.30 -4.26 9.25
N PHE A 72 -2.71 -3.02 8.95
CA PHE A 72 -1.83 -1.98 8.44
C PHE A 72 -0.69 -1.69 9.41
N TYR A 73 -1.01 -1.36 10.66
CA TYR A 73 0.02 -1.06 11.66
C TYR A 73 0.83 -2.31 12.05
N THR A 74 0.19 -3.48 12.11
CA THR A 74 0.90 -4.75 12.38
C THR A 74 1.97 -5.03 11.33
N SER A 75 1.61 -4.86 10.05
CA SER A 75 2.53 -5.07 8.93
C SER A 75 3.72 -4.10 8.98
N ARG A 76 3.52 -2.87 9.44
CA ARG A 76 4.60 -1.88 9.56
C ARG A 76 5.60 -2.26 10.65
N THR A 77 5.12 -2.86 11.74
CA THR A 77 6.00 -3.38 12.80
C THR A 77 6.74 -4.64 12.36
N LEU A 78 6.05 -5.59 11.72
CA LEU A 78 6.64 -6.89 11.43
C LEU A 78 7.52 -6.91 10.16
N LEU A 79 7.24 -6.06 9.18
CA LEU A 79 7.92 -6.07 7.87
C LEU A 79 8.94 -4.92 7.80
N THR A 80 9.91 -4.98 8.71
CA THR A 80 10.94 -3.95 8.88
C THR A 80 11.77 -3.69 7.62
N GLU A 81 11.89 -4.69 6.73
CA GLU A 81 12.57 -4.52 5.43
C GLU A 81 11.87 -3.50 4.53
N PHE A 82 10.57 -3.29 4.74
CA PHE A 82 9.75 -2.34 3.97
C PHE A 82 9.41 -1.08 4.76
N PHE A 83 9.25 -1.16 6.08
CA PHE A 83 8.64 -0.08 6.86
C PHE A 83 9.56 0.59 7.90
N SER A 84 10.82 0.15 8.02
CA SER A 84 11.83 0.80 8.87
C SER A 84 12.92 1.47 8.04
N LYS A 85 13.59 2.49 8.59
CA LYS A 85 14.68 3.26 7.95
C LYS A 85 14.23 3.82 6.59
N ARG A 86 13.30 4.76 6.63
CA ARG A 86 12.63 5.35 5.46
C ARG A 86 12.91 6.84 5.28
N ASP A 87 14.05 7.34 5.75
CA ASP A 87 14.46 8.72 5.44
C ASP A 87 14.62 8.87 3.92
N PRO A 88 13.82 9.72 3.23
CA PRO A 88 13.95 9.89 1.80
C PRO A 88 15.33 10.43 1.38
N TYR A 89 16.13 11.01 2.27
CA TYR A 89 17.50 11.43 1.99
C TYR A 89 18.57 10.35 2.23
N ASP A 90 18.17 9.17 2.71
CA ASP A 90 19.08 8.02 2.77
C ASP A 90 19.65 7.73 1.36
N PRO A 91 20.97 7.48 1.23
CA PRO A 91 21.61 7.27 -0.07
C PRO A 91 21.00 6.12 -0.88
N ASP A 92 20.56 5.04 -0.23
CA ASP A 92 19.98 3.88 -0.89
C ASP A 92 18.58 4.24 -1.42
N ILE A 93 17.77 4.93 -0.62
CA ILE A 93 16.45 5.42 -1.05
C ILE A 93 16.59 6.44 -2.19
N GLN A 94 17.54 7.36 -2.09
CA GLN A 94 17.86 8.31 -3.16
C GLN A 94 18.29 7.61 -4.45
N GLU A 95 19.07 6.53 -4.35
CA GLU A 95 19.46 5.73 -5.51
C GLU A 95 18.24 5.13 -6.20
N VAL A 96 17.27 4.55 -5.48
CA VAL A 96 16.03 4.04 -6.10
C VAL A 96 15.21 5.17 -6.75
N LEU A 97 15.07 6.30 -6.05
CA LEU A 97 14.33 7.46 -6.56
C LEU A 97 14.95 7.97 -7.88
N LYS A 98 16.27 7.84 -8.09
CA LYS A 98 16.96 8.20 -9.35
C LYS A 98 16.35 7.59 -10.60
N TYR A 99 15.95 6.33 -10.50
CA TYR A 99 15.40 5.58 -11.63
C TYR A 99 13.93 5.90 -11.92
N GLY A 100 13.22 6.52 -10.96
CA GLY A 100 11.79 6.83 -11.08
C GLY A 100 10.97 5.58 -11.40
N ALA A 101 11.20 4.51 -10.64
CA ALA A 101 10.63 3.20 -10.91
C ALA A 101 9.16 3.06 -10.50
N THR A 102 8.68 3.86 -9.55
CA THR A 102 7.25 4.02 -9.25
C THR A 102 6.89 5.50 -9.38
N LEU A 103 5.90 5.82 -10.19
CA LEU A 103 5.49 7.20 -10.46
C LEU A 103 3.96 7.33 -10.45
N PRO A 104 3.38 8.00 -9.45
CA PRO A 104 2.00 8.43 -9.52
C PRO A 104 1.85 9.53 -10.57
N LEU A 105 0.88 9.40 -11.46
CA LEU A 105 0.61 10.39 -12.49
C LEU A 105 -0.19 11.55 -11.93
N LEU A 106 0.18 12.78 -12.29
CA LEU A 106 -0.56 13.97 -11.86
C LEU A 106 -1.99 14.02 -12.38
N ASN A 107 -2.22 13.59 -13.61
CA ASN A 107 -3.53 13.64 -14.23
C ASN A 107 -4.18 12.26 -14.18
N THR A 108 -5.45 12.24 -13.81
CA THR A 108 -6.35 11.09 -13.96
C THR A 108 -7.07 11.17 -15.31
N ALA A 109 -7.71 10.09 -15.74
CA ALA A 109 -8.51 10.09 -16.97
C ALA A 109 -9.75 11.01 -16.89
N SER A 110 -10.26 11.23 -15.68
CA SER A 110 -11.34 12.16 -15.37
C SER A 110 -11.16 12.72 -13.94
N PRO A 111 -11.76 13.88 -13.58
CA PRO A 111 -11.61 14.46 -12.24
C PRO A 111 -12.00 13.51 -11.09
N GLY A 112 -12.99 12.65 -11.28
CA GLY A 112 -13.40 11.59 -10.35
C GLY A 112 -12.74 10.22 -10.59
N GLY A 113 -11.79 10.12 -11.53
CA GLY A 113 -11.16 8.86 -11.93
C GLY A 113 -10.08 8.38 -10.95
N PRO A 114 -9.67 7.10 -11.06
CA PRO A 114 -8.61 6.54 -10.22
C PRO A 114 -7.25 7.16 -10.53
N ARG A 115 -6.35 7.16 -9.53
CA ARG A 115 -4.96 7.56 -9.71
C ARG A 115 -4.19 6.51 -10.51
N ILE A 116 -3.38 6.92 -11.47
CA ILE A 116 -2.54 5.98 -12.23
C ILE A 116 -1.15 5.93 -11.60
N LEU A 117 -0.62 4.73 -11.36
CA LEU A 117 0.76 4.47 -10.93
C LEU A 117 1.53 3.78 -12.03
N LEU A 118 2.46 4.51 -12.66
CA LEU A 118 3.38 3.96 -13.64
C LEU A 118 4.56 3.28 -12.93
N ILE A 119 4.69 1.96 -13.13
CA ILE A 119 5.78 1.13 -12.62
C ILE A 119 6.73 0.79 -13.77
N ARG A 120 8.03 1.09 -13.60
CA ARG A 120 9.08 0.91 -14.62
C ARG A 120 10.28 0.18 -14.01
N THR A 121 10.06 -1.04 -13.56
CA THR A 121 11.11 -1.84 -12.90
C THR A 121 12.30 -2.13 -13.83
N GLY A 122 12.09 -2.17 -15.15
CA GLY A 122 13.19 -2.32 -16.11
C GLY A 122 14.13 -1.12 -16.23
N ASN A 123 13.81 0.02 -15.59
CA ASN A 123 14.74 1.14 -15.46
C ASN A 123 15.75 0.93 -14.32
N LEU A 124 15.47 0.03 -13.37
CA LEU A 124 16.31 -0.19 -12.20
C LEU A 124 17.61 -0.91 -12.60
N ASN A 125 18.71 -0.53 -11.95
CA ASN A 125 19.95 -1.29 -12.03
C ASN A 125 19.98 -2.38 -10.94
N PRO A 126 19.91 -3.68 -11.30
CA PRO A 126 19.87 -4.78 -10.34
C PRO A 126 21.16 -4.97 -9.54
N ASP A 127 22.28 -4.37 -9.93
CA ASP A 127 23.54 -4.40 -9.18
C ASP A 127 23.61 -3.31 -8.11
N LYS A 128 22.80 -2.25 -8.25
CA LYS A 128 22.75 -1.13 -7.31
C LYS A 128 21.51 -1.13 -6.43
N VAL A 129 20.40 -1.64 -6.94
CA VAL A 129 19.10 -1.58 -6.27
C VAL A 129 18.61 -2.99 -5.99
N PRO A 130 18.66 -3.50 -4.76
CA PRO A 130 18.02 -4.76 -4.42
C PRO A 130 16.49 -4.62 -4.48
N TYR A 131 15.79 -5.71 -4.79
CA TYR A 131 14.33 -5.69 -5.01
C TYR A 131 13.54 -5.17 -3.79
N HIS A 132 13.94 -5.55 -2.57
CA HIS A 132 13.27 -5.10 -1.35
C HIS A 132 13.36 -3.58 -1.16
N LEU A 133 14.45 -2.94 -1.62
CA LEU A 133 14.62 -1.49 -1.53
C LEU A 133 13.73 -0.77 -2.55
N PHE A 134 13.57 -1.32 -3.75
CA PHE A 134 12.54 -0.87 -4.68
C PHE A 134 11.13 -0.96 -4.05
N GLN A 135 10.81 -2.10 -3.42
CA GLN A 135 9.51 -2.31 -2.79
C GLN A 135 9.28 -1.37 -1.59
N LYS A 136 10.31 -1.09 -0.80
CA LYS A 136 10.29 -0.08 0.27
C LYS A 136 9.89 1.30 -0.29
N VAL A 137 10.56 1.76 -1.35
CA VAL A 137 10.24 3.06 -1.96
C VAL A 137 8.87 3.06 -2.63
N HIS A 138 8.43 1.93 -3.18
CA HIS A 138 7.06 1.78 -3.67
C HIS A 138 6.04 1.99 -2.54
N PHE A 139 6.21 1.34 -1.39
CA PHE A 139 5.34 1.53 -0.23
C PHE A 139 5.39 2.96 0.33
N MET A 140 6.57 3.60 0.34
CA MET A 140 6.67 5.02 0.69
C MET A 140 5.80 5.90 -0.22
N ILE A 141 5.76 5.62 -1.52
CA ILE A 141 4.90 6.35 -2.45
C ILE A 141 3.41 6.03 -2.20
N MET A 142 3.07 4.77 -1.90
CA MET A 142 1.69 4.41 -1.56
C MET A 142 1.21 5.11 -0.29
N ASP A 143 2.06 5.24 0.71
CA ASP A 143 1.79 5.97 1.95
C ASP A 143 1.46 7.45 1.69
N ILE A 144 2.25 8.11 0.84
CA ILE A 144 2.01 9.50 0.39
C ILE A 144 0.64 9.60 -0.29
N LEU A 145 0.34 8.70 -1.22
CA LEU A 145 -0.93 8.72 -1.95
C LEU A 145 -2.13 8.49 -1.04
N MET A 146 -2.00 7.57 -0.08
CA MET A 146 -3.01 7.35 0.94
C MET A 146 -3.29 8.61 1.76
N GLN A 147 -2.27 9.44 1.97
CA GLN A 147 -2.35 10.61 2.84
C GLN A 147 -2.81 11.87 2.12
N GLU A 148 -2.48 12.08 0.85
CA GLU A 148 -2.77 13.34 0.14
C GLU A 148 -3.54 13.22 -1.17
N ASP A 149 -3.72 12.03 -1.73
CA ASP A 149 -4.34 11.88 -3.04
C ASP A 149 -5.79 11.43 -2.91
N ASP A 150 -6.71 12.39 -2.98
CA ASP A 150 -8.13 12.13 -2.79
C ASP A 150 -8.69 11.23 -3.92
N ASN A 151 -8.19 11.33 -5.16
CA ASN A 151 -8.53 10.38 -6.24
C ASN A 151 -8.11 8.95 -5.87
N CYS A 152 -6.89 8.76 -5.35
CA CYS A 152 -6.38 7.46 -4.93
C CYS A 152 -7.25 6.84 -3.82
N VAL A 153 -7.66 7.64 -2.84
CA VAL A 153 -8.45 7.16 -1.69
C VAL A 153 -9.91 6.89 -2.10
N VAL A 154 -10.55 7.82 -2.82
CA VAL A 154 -11.98 7.77 -3.13
C VAL A 154 -12.27 6.89 -4.34
N SER A 155 -11.47 7.02 -5.40
CA SER A 155 -11.67 6.31 -6.66
C SER A 155 -10.73 5.12 -6.84
N GLY A 156 -9.78 4.94 -5.93
CA GLY A 156 -8.78 3.88 -6.04
C GLY A 156 -7.65 4.27 -7.00
N PHE A 157 -6.85 3.28 -7.36
CA PHE A 157 -5.73 3.49 -8.26
C PHE A 157 -5.56 2.32 -9.24
N GLU A 158 -4.77 2.57 -10.26
CA GLU A 158 -4.47 1.64 -11.32
C GLU A 158 -2.96 1.52 -11.50
N ILE A 159 -2.47 0.31 -11.78
CA ILE A 159 -1.03 0.05 -11.93
C ILE A 159 -0.69 -0.13 -13.40
N TRP A 160 0.23 0.67 -13.91
CA TRP A 160 0.70 0.63 -15.28
C TRP A 160 2.14 0.14 -15.29
N SER A 161 2.32 -1.16 -15.51
CA SER A 161 3.63 -1.82 -15.44
C SER A 161 4.28 -1.90 -16.83
N LEU A 162 5.38 -1.17 -17.00
CA LEU A 162 6.25 -1.28 -18.17
C LEU A 162 7.33 -2.33 -17.90
N ALA A 163 7.15 -3.50 -18.49
CA ALA A 163 8.04 -4.66 -18.32
C ALA A 163 9.28 -4.62 -19.23
N LYS A 164 9.41 -3.59 -20.07
CA LYS A 164 10.56 -3.42 -20.98
C LYS A 164 11.87 -3.41 -20.17
N ASN A 165 12.83 -4.24 -20.57
CA ASN A 165 14.16 -4.39 -19.94
C ASN A 165 14.14 -4.94 -18.50
N VAL A 166 13.04 -5.53 -18.04
CA VAL A 166 13.06 -6.22 -16.74
C VAL A 166 14.04 -7.39 -16.80
N THR A 167 14.95 -7.43 -15.83
CA THR A 167 15.99 -8.45 -15.75
C THR A 167 15.45 -9.73 -15.12
N ILE A 168 16.00 -10.88 -15.54
CA ILE A 168 15.68 -12.18 -14.93
C ILE A 168 15.98 -12.16 -13.42
N ARG A 169 17.00 -11.41 -12.98
CA ARG A 169 17.34 -11.25 -11.55
C ARG A 169 16.17 -10.70 -10.74
N TYR A 170 15.48 -9.67 -11.24
CA TYR A 170 14.30 -9.14 -10.58
C TYR A 170 13.08 -10.04 -10.73
N ALA A 171 12.87 -10.62 -11.92
CA ALA A 171 11.75 -11.53 -12.14
C ALA A 171 11.81 -12.76 -11.21
N ALA A 172 13.02 -13.28 -10.95
CA ALA A 172 13.24 -14.39 -10.02
C ALA A 172 12.86 -14.05 -8.56
N GLN A 173 12.76 -12.78 -8.19
CA GLN A 173 12.30 -12.36 -6.86
C GLN A 173 10.77 -12.45 -6.71
N TRP A 174 10.02 -12.53 -7.81
CA TRP A 174 8.55 -12.61 -7.80
C TRP A 174 8.07 -14.03 -7.51
N THR A 175 8.59 -14.61 -6.43
CA THR A 175 8.17 -15.90 -5.93
C THR A 175 6.76 -15.80 -5.33
N PRO A 176 5.97 -16.89 -5.32
CA PRO A 176 4.65 -16.89 -4.68
C PRO A 176 4.68 -16.43 -3.22
N ALA A 177 5.74 -16.76 -2.48
CA ALA A 177 5.90 -16.34 -1.08
C ALA A 177 6.03 -14.81 -0.97
N VAL A 178 6.93 -14.20 -1.74
CA VAL A 178 7.13 -12.73 -1.75
C VAL A 178 5.86 -12.02 -2.22
N MET A 179 5.25 -12.49 -3.30
CA MET A 179 4.02 -11.89 -3.84
C MET A 179 2.84 -12.03 -2.86
N LYS A 180 2.68 -13.17 -2.18
CA LYS A 180 1.64 -13.34 -1.14
C LYS A 180 1.82 -12.33 -0.02
N ARG A 181 3.06 -12.06 0.41
CA ARG A 181 3.38 -11.05 1.44
C ARG A 181 2.99 -9.65 0.98
N ILE A 182 3.46 -9.24 -0.20
CA ILE A 182 3.18 -7.90 -0.77
C ILE A 182 1.67 -7.72 -0.99
N ASN A 183 1.01 -8.70 -1.61
CA ASN A 183 -0.43 -8.64 -1.87
C ASN A 183 -1.24 -8.61 -0.58
N SER A 184 -0.84 -9.34 0.46
CA SER A 184 -1.53 -9.30 1.75
C SER A 184 -1.44 -7.92 2.40
N VAL A 185 -0.26 -7.27 2.34
CA VAL A 185 -0.10 -5.89 2.82
C VAL A 185 -1.01 -4.91 2.07
N MET A 186 -1.06 -5.02 0.73
CA MET A 186 -1.91 -4.16 -0.09
C MET A 186 -3.40 -4.41 0.16
N GLU A 187 -3.84 -5.66 0.08
CA GLU A 187 -5.24 -6.05 0.16
C GLU A 187 -5.80 -5.92 1.59
N LYS A 188 -5.04 -6.37 2.60
CA LYS A 188 -5.49 -6.41 3.99
C LYS A 188 -5.08 -5.19 4.79
N GLY A 189 -3.99 -4.50 4.42
CA GLY A 189 -3.47 -3.33 5.14
C GLY A 189 -3.84 -1.98 4.52
N TYR A 190 -3.52 -1.73 3.25
CA TYR A 190 -3.75 -0.40 2.66
C TYR A 190 -5.23 -0.13 2.34
N PRO A 191 -5.86 0.96 2.81
CA PRO A 191 -7.25 1.31 2.48
C PRO A 191 -7.40 1.91 1.08
N LEU A 192 -6.68 1.32 0.12
CA LEU A 192 -6.64 1.73 -1.27
C LEU A 192 -7.10 0.55 -2.13
N ARG A 193 -7.74 0.86 -3.25
CA ARG A 193 -8.36 -0.15 -4.11
C ARG A 193 -7.68 -0.15 -5.46
N ILE A 194 -7.08 -1.28 -5.83
CA ILE A 194 -6.58 -1.51 -7.18
C ILE A 194 -7.79 -1.71 -8.08
N LYS A 195 -8.01 -0.80 -9.03
CA LYS A 195 -9.07 -0.92 -10.04
C LYS A 195 -8.61 -1.84 -11.17
N ASN A 196 -7.40 -1.64 -11.68
CA ASN A 196 -6.85 -2.37 -12.81
C ASN A 196 -5.31 -2.44 -12.74
N VAL A 197 -4.72 -3.52 -13.28
CA VAL A 197 -3.26 -3.75 -13.40
C VAL A 197 -2.86 -4.06 -14.84
N TYR A 198 -2.33 -3.04 -15.47
CA TYR A 198 -1.92 -2.98 -16.84
C TYR A 198 -0.46 -3.44 -16.98
N THR A 199 -0.13 -4.30 -17.96
CA THR A 199 1.26 -4.70 -18.24
C THR A 199 1.54 -4.62 -19.74
N THR A 200 2.60 -3.92 -20.12
CA THR A 200 3.07 -3.82 -21.52
C THR A 200 4.54 -4.26 -21.64
N HIS A 201 4.93 -4.72 -22.84
CA HIS A 201 6.30 -5.15 -23.15
C HIS A 201 6.83 -6.30 -22.28
N CYS A 202 5.96 -7.21 -21.84
CA CYS A 202 6.35 -8.41 -21.10
C CYS A 202 7.11 -9.37 -22.04
N PRO A 203 8.38 -9.71 -21.75
CA PRO A 203 9.07 -10.78 -22.47
C PRO A 203 8.34 -12.11 -22.27
N SER A 204 8.22 -12.92 -23.33
CA SER A 204 7.51 -14.21 -23.29
C SER A 204 8.05 -15.14 -22.20
N ILE A 205 9.37 -15.15 -22.00
CA ILE A 205 10.04 -15.93 -20.94
C ILE A 205 9.63 -15.54 -19.52
N LEU A 206 9.05 -14.35 -19.33
CA LEU A 206 8.59 -13.86 -18.02
C LEU A 206 7.06 -13.92 -17.86
N GLU A 207 6.31 -14.38 -18.86
CA GLU A 207 4.84 -14.36 -18.83
C GLU A 207 4.25 -15.09 -17.63
N SER A 208 4.81 -16.24 -17.23
CA SER A 208 4.33 -16.97 -16.05
C SER A 208 4.47 -16.15 -14.77
N ALA A 209 5.56 -15.39 -14.61
CA ALA A 209 5.78 -14.52 -13.47
C ALA A 209 4.84 -13.29 -13.50
N TYR A 210 4.56 -12.75 -14.69
CA TYR A 210 3.62 -11.63 -14.86
C TYR A 210 2.15 -12.05 -14.77
N ASN A 211 1.80 -13.28 -15.13
CA ASN A 211 0.44 -13.81 -15.00
C ASN A 211 0.04 -13.97 -13.53
N LEU A 212 1.00 -14.11 -12.61
CA LEU A 212 0.76 -13.98 -11.18
C LEU A 212 0.33 -12.55 -10.76
N CYS A 213 0.44 -11.56 -11.67
CA CYS A 213 0.28 -10.13 -11.38
C CYS A 213 -0.82 -9.40 -12.21
N LYS A 214 -1.60 -10.05 -13.09
CA LYS A 214 -2.30 -9.37 -14.23
C LYS A 214 -3.77 -8.91 -13.99
N SER A 215 -4.13 -7.69 -14.46
CA SER A 215 -5.46 -7.27 -15.01
C SER A 215 -5.52 -5.91 -15.82
N LEU A 216 -5.12 -5.94 -17.12
CA LEU A 216 -5.52 -5.21 -18.40
C LEU A 216 -5.96 -3.72 -18.55
N ALA A 217 -5.83 -3.01 -19.73
CA ALA A 217 -4.73 -2.23 -20.49
C ALA A 217 -4.97 -0.65 -20.67
N SER A 218 -3.95 0.27 -20.55
CA SER A 218 -3.62 1.51 -21.40
C SER A 218 -2.63 2.54 -20.73
N ASP A 219 -2.24 3.72 -21.32
CA ASP A 219 -0.89 4.43 -21.18
C ASP A 219 -0.80 5.94 -20.74
N LYS A 220 0.29 6.33 -19.99
CA LYS A 220 0.92 7.70 -19.67
C LYS A 220 1.60 7.89 -18.27
N ILE A 221 2.21 9.08 -17.98
CA ILE A 221 3.49 9.35 -17.22
C ILE A 221 3.49 10.41 -16.06
N GLY A 222 4.38 10.23 -15.04
CA GLY A 222 5.10 11.23 -14.16
C GLY A 222 4.52 11.62 -12.77
N LYS A 223 5.22 11.60 -11.59
CA LYS A 223 6.38 12.46 -11.15
C LYS A 223 7.13 11.98 -9.85
N ARG A 224 8.43 12.35 -9.73
CA ARG A 224 9.41 12.00 -8.64
C ARG A 224 9.51 12.99 -7.46
N LYS A 225 9.20 14.27 -7.63
CA LYS A 225 9.43 15.35 -6.63
C LYS A 225 8.54 15.26 -5.36
N LYS A 226 7.51 14.42 -5.35
CA LYS A 226 6.54 14.34 -4.25
C LYS A 226 7.08 13.57 -3.03
N VAL A 227 8.00 12.63 -3.25
CA VAL A 227 8.54 11.80 -2.15
C VAL A 227 9.41 12.61 -1.20
N GLU A 228 10.24 13.51 -1.74
CA GLU A 228 11.17 14.34 -0.95
C GLU A 228 10.43 15.31 -0.01
N SER A 229 9.25 15.83 -0.40
CA SER A 229 8.49 16.76 0.44
C SER A 229 7.88 16.12 1.70
N TYR A 230 7.94 14.80 1.83
CA TYR A 230 7.33 14.02 2.92
C TYR A 230 8.32 13.52 3.97
N ARG A 231 9.58 13.99 3.96
CA ARG A 231 10.60 13.54 4.90
C ARG A 231 10.10 13.48 6.36
N ASN A 232 9.53 14.57 6.86
CA ASN A 232 9.07 14.63 8.25
C ASN A 232 7.95 13.63 8.53
N TRP A 233 7.06 13.40 7.56
CA TRP A 233 6.01 12.40 7.66
C TRP A 233 6.61 10.99 7.79
N PHE A 234 7.61 10.63 6.98
CA PHE A 234 8.26 9.32 7.05
C PHE A 234 9.01 9.09 8.36
N LEU A 235 9.72 10.12 8.85
CA LEU A 235 10.42 10.04 10.14
C LEU A 235 9.44 9.84 11.29
N GLN A 236 8.32 10.57 11.30
CA GLN A 236 7.26 10.39 12.29
C GLN A 236 6.56 9.04 12.14
N ASP A 237 6.45 8.52 10.93
CA ASP A 237 5.75 7.26 10.69
C ASP A 237 6.45 6.04 11.32
N GLU A 238 7.78 6.10 11.48
CA GLU A 238 8.54 5.08 12.22
C GLU A 238 8.16 5.00 13.71
N GLU A 239 7.53 6.04 14.27
CA GLU A 239 7.07 6.04 15.66
C GLU A 239 5.72 5.32 15.84
N TYR A 240 5.00 5.00 14.75
CA TYR A 240 3.71 4.31 14.78
C TYR A 240 3.87 2.82 14.44
N GLY A 241 2.97 1.98 14.97
CA GLY A 241 3.06 0.53 14.80
C GLY A 241 2.25 -0.22 15.84
N THR A 242 2.53 -1.52 15.98
CA THR A 242 1.94 -2.38 17.00
C THR A 242 2.95 -2.84 18.03
N ARG A 243 2.51 -2.90 19.29
CA ARG A 243 3.19 -3.56 20.40
C ARG A 243 2.57 -4.95 20.59
N GLU A 244 3.09 -5.94 19.88
CA GLU A 244 2.48 -7.28 19.83
C GLU A 244 2.42 -7.99 21.21
N ASP A 245 3.28 -7.62 22.16
CA ASP A 245 3.24 -8.06 23.56
C ASP A 245 1.99 -7.62 24.32
N LEU A 246 1.33 -6.55 23.84
CA LEU A 246 0.11 -6.01 24.43
C LEU A 246 -1.17 -6.49 23.72
N ARG A 247 -1.06 -7.30 22.66
CA ARG A 247 -2.23 -7.74 21.89
C ARG A 247 -3.10 -8.63 22.76
N VAL A 248 -4.41 -8.35 22.81
CA VAL A 248 -5.38 -9.26 23.41
C VAL A 248 -5.53 -10.48 22.50
N GLY A 249 -5.05 -11.65 22.94
CA GLY A 249 -5.06 -12.90 22.16
C GLY A 249 -3.66 -13.35 21.75
N ILE A 250 -3.57 -14.11 20.65
CA ILE A 250 -2.29 -14.66 20.16
C ILE A 250 -1.50 -13.55 19.44
N PRO A 251 -0.24 -13.26 19.84
CA PRO A 251 0.62 -12.31 19.14
C PRO A 251 0.84 -12.66 17.67
N LYS A 252 0.89 -11.66 16.79
CA LYS A 252 1.19 -11.89 15.38
C LYS A 252 2.70 -11.90 15.15
N THR A 253 3.18 -12.87 14.39
CA THR A 253 4.55 -13.00 13.86
C THR A 253 4.52 -12.85 12.35
N SER A 254 5.67 -12.66 11.71
CA SER A 254 5.74 -12.65 10.25
C SER A 254 5.10 -13.91 9.65
N ASP A 255 5.33 -15.07 10.26
CA ASP A 255 4.95 -16.36 9.70
C ASP A 255 3.45 -16.62 9.82
N ASN A 256 2.83 -16.22 10.94
CA ASN A 256 1.37 -16.36 11.10
C ASN A 256 0.58 -15.27 10.36
N LEU A 257 1.15 -14.07 10.15
CA LEU A 257 0.50 -12.98 9.41
C LEU A 257 0.21 -13.35 7.95
N PHE A 258 1.07 -14.18 7.35
CA PHE A 258 0.95 -14.64 5.96
C PHE A 258 0.47 -16.09 5.83
N GLY A 259 0.19 -16.78 6.94
CA GLY A 259 -0.23 -18.18 6.96
C GLY A 259 0.80 -19.09 6.29
N VAL A 260 2.06 -19.04 6.76
CA VAL A 260 3.16 -19.93 6.33
C VAL A 260 3.32 -21.12 7.30
N GLU A 261 2.36 -21.35 8.21
CA GLU A 261 2.27 -22.61 8.93
C GLU A 261 1.95 -23.75 7.96
N GLY A 262 3.00 -24.31 7.35
CA GLY A 262 2.99 -25.70 6.97
C GLY A 262 2.99 -26.51 8.25
N THR A 263 1.91 -27.23 8.53
CA THR A 263 1.99 -28.43 9.37
C THR A 263 2.97 -29.38 8.71
N PHE A 264 4.26 -29.25 9.02
CA PHE A 264 5.22 -30.33 8.85
C PHE A 264 4.81 -31.42 9.84
N ARG A 265 3.86 -32.26 9.43
CA ARG A 265 3.73 -33.59 10.03
C ARG A 265 5.09 -34.25 9.82
N LYS A 266 5.82 -34.50 10.92
CA LYS A 266 6.98 -35.38 10.91
C LYS A 266 6.54 -36.67 10.23
N LEU A 267 7.10 -36.98 9.07
CA LEU A 267 7.07 -38.32 8.52
C LEU A 267 7.88 -39.19 9.48
N THR A 268 7.20 -39.98 10.30
CA THR A 268 7.79 -41.17 10.89
C THR A 268 8.01 -42.15 9.74
N VAL A 269 9.28 -42.41 9.46
CA VAL A 269 9.71 -43.51 8.59
C VAL A 269 9.81 -44.72 9.51
N ASP A 270 8.97 -45.73 9.26
CA ASP A 270 9.16 -47.09 9.80
C ASP A 270 10.29 -47.80 9.03
#